data_AF-A0A957RBQ9-F1
#
_entry.id   AF-A0A957RBQ9-F1
#
_cell.length_a   1.000
_cell.length_b   1.000
_cell.length_c   1.000
_cell.angle_alpha   90.00
_cell.angle_beta   90.00
_cell.angle_gamma   90.00
#
_symmetry.space_group_name_H-M   'P 1'
#
loop_
_entity.id
_entity.type
_entity.pdbx_description
1 polymer ?
#
loop_
_entity_poly.entity_id
_entity_poly.type
_entity_poly.pdbx_seq_one_letter_code
_entity_poly.pdbx_strand_id
1 'polypeptide(L)'
;MANDWTAAATEALGRLAGERHYHKMRNTILALVDARLAGRSEETVWEREDTCSRNTYHAKWKRQALFVEVLAKVEKIAREWNDTEELRALREASRALALASPEAAEQLGRLAATGQVRRVRQGADGELVSEYEVAGTGDIRLAAMAVLDRAGKETALKQDVVTWTPEQWRREAADRKGLAARTLAEFDDEDDE
;
A
#
# COMPACT_ATOMS: atom_id res chain seq x y z
N MET A 1 -13.82 -3.89 15.74
CA MET A 1 -14.16 -2.49 16.06
C MET A 1 -13.92 -1.62 14.82
N ALA A 2 -14.70 -1.83 13.75
CA ALA A 2 -14.53 -1.12 12.47
C ALA A 2 -15.33 0.20 12.36
N ASN A 3 -15.99 0.64 13.44
CA ASN A 3 -17.03 1.69 13.39
C ASN A 3 -16.72 2.99 14.13
N ASP A 4 -15.55 3.14 14.77
CA ASP A 4 -15.31 4.28 15.66
C ASP A 4 -15.02 5.58 14.89
N TRP A 5 -14.17 5.51 13.85
CA TRP A 5 -13.83 6.69 13.06
C TRP A 5 -14.99 7.16 12.17
N THR A 6 -15.77 6.23 11.61
CA THR A 6 -16.92 6.56 10.75
C THR A 6 -18.04 7.23 11.55
N ALA A 7 -18.27 6.80 12.80
CA ALA A 7 -19.22 7.45 13.69
C ALA A 7 -18.77 8.87 14.05
N ALA A 8 -17.50 9.04 14.47
CA ALA A 8 -16.94 10.35 14.80
C ALA A 8 -16.89 11.31 13.60
N ALA A 9 -16.57 10.82 12.40
CA ALA A 9 -16.60 11.60 11.17
C ALA A 9 -18.04 11.97 10.78
N THR A 10 -19.00 11.05 10.95
CA THR A 10 -20.42 11.31 10.68
C THR A 10 -21.00 12.36 11.62
N GLU A 11 -20.65 12.31 12.92
CA GLU A 11 -21.05 13.33 13.89
C GLU A 11 -20.50 14.71 13.52
N ALA A 12 -19.19 14.79 13.20
CA ALA A 12 -18.56 16.05 12.78
C ALA A 12 -19.22 16.62 11.52
N LEU A 13 -19.49 15.77 10.52
CA LEU A 13 -20.19 16.16 9.30
C LEU A 13 -21.65 16.54 9.56
N GLY A 14 -22.31 15.92 10.53
CA GLY A 14 -23.69 16.20 10.95
C GLY A 14 -23.90 17.66 11.38
N ARG A 15 -22.86 18.34 11.84
CA ARG A 15 -22.90 19.78 12.17
C ARG A 15 -23.22 20.67 10.97
N LEU A 16 -23.00 20.18 9.74
CA LEU A 16 -23.36 20.89 8.51
C LEU A 16 -24.83 20.69 8.09
N ALA A 17 -25.61 19.85 8.78
CA ALA A 17 -26.97 19.48 8.35
C ALA A 17 -27.94 20.67 8.20
N GLY A 18 -27.66 21.81 8.83
CA GLY A 18 -28.42 23.05 8.68
C GLY A 18 -28.03 23.92 7.47
N GLU A 19 -26.97 23.58 6.75
CA GLU A 19 -26.47 24.37 5.61
C GLU A 19 -27.22 24.04 4.32
N ARG A 20 -27.55 25.06 3.52
CA ARG A 20 -28.26 24.92 2.23
C ARG A 20 -27.59 23.94 1.27
N HIS A 21 -26.26 23.80 1.34
CA HIS A 21 -25.47 22.93 0.47
C HIS A 21 -24.83 21.76 1.22
N TYR A 22 -25.48 21.28 2.28
CA TYR A 22 -24.99 20.20 3.15
C TYR A 22 -24.30 19.05 2.40
N HIS A 23 -25.01 18.37 1.49
CA HIS A 23 -24.48 17.21 0.78
C HIS A 23 -23.21 17.54 -0.03
N LYS A 24 -23.20 18.70 -0.67
CA LYS A 24 -22.08 19.15 -1.49
C LYS A 24 -20.88 19.56 -0.64
N MET A 25 -21.12 20.20 0.51
CA MET A 25 -20.07 20.49 1.50
C MET A 25 -19.48 19.22 2.09
N ARG A 26 -20.33 18.27 2.48
CA ARG A 26 -19.93 16.96 3.00
C ARG A 26 -19.04 16.22 2.00
N ASN A 27 -19.47 16.10 0.76
CA ASN A 27 -18.71 15.40 -0.28
C ASN A 27 -17.38 16.09 -0.57
N THR A 28 -17.35 17.43 -0.63
CA THR A 28 -16.10 18.19 -0.76
C THR A 28 -15.13 17.91 0.39
N ILE A 29 -15.62 17.91 1.65
CA ILE A 29 -14.77 17.64 2.81
C ILE A 29 -14.17 16.24 2.74
N LEU A 30 -15.00 15.23 2.43
CA LEU A 30 -14.54 13.85 2.30
C LEU A 30 -13.49 13.70 1.19
N ALA A 31 -13.74 14.30 0.02
CA ALA A 31 -12.82 14.23 -1.11
C ALA A 31 -11.49 14.97 -0.84
N LEU A 32 -11.51 16.12 -0.14
CA LEU A 32 -10.30 16.82 0.28
C LEU A 32 -9.49 16.00 1.27
N VAL A 33 -10.14 15.39 2.26
CA VAL A 33 -9.46 14.55 3.25
C VAL A 33 -8.86 13.31 2.59
N ASP A 34 -9.59 12.65 1.70
CA ASP A 34 -9.09 11.50 0.92
C ASP A 34 -7.87 11.87 0.06
N ALA A 35 -7.95 12.98 -0.67
CA ALA A 35 -6.82 13.48 -1.47
C ALA A 35 -5.59 13.77 -0.59
N ARG A 36 -5.78 14.41 0.58
CA ARG A 36 -4.69 14.73 1.52
C ARG A 36 -4.06 13.49 2.14
N LEU A 37 -4.85 12.50 2.54
CA LEU A 37 -4.33 11.24 3.07
C LEU A 37 -3.57 10.45 2.01
N ALA A 38 -4.06 10.45 0.77
CA ALA A 38 -3.38 9.80 -0.35
C ALA A 38 -2.17 10.58 -0.90
N GLY A 39 -1.84 11.76 -0.35
CA GLY A 39 -0.78 12.63 -0.86
C GLY A 39 -1.03 13.19 -2.27
N ARG A 40 -2.28 13.20 -2.72
CA ARG A 40 -2.70 13.72 -4.04
C ARG A 40 -3.00 15.22 -3.97
N SER A 41 -2.91 15.90 -5.12
CA SER A 41 -3.27 17.31 -5.25
C SER A 41 -4.77 17.54 -5.03
N GLU A 42 -5.13 18.65 -4.37
CA GLU A 42 -6.53 19.10 -4.24
C GLU A 42 -7.20 19.34 -5.60
N GLU A 43 -6.44 19.53 -6.68
CA GLU A 43 -7.01 19.70 -8.03
C GLU A 43 -7.83 18.48 -8.47
N THR A 44 -7.45 17.29 -8.05
CA THR A 44 -8.18 16.03 -8.33
C THR A 44 -9.58 16.01 -7.72
N VAL A 45 -9.84 16.84 -6.71
CA VAL A 45 -11.14 16.94 -6.04
C VAL A 45 -12.15 17.69 -6.90
N TRP A 46 -11.68 18.65 -7.69
CA TRP A 46 -12.54 19.55 -8.48
C TRP A 46 -13.05 18.94 -9.78
N GLU A 47 -12.44 17.83 -10.21
CA GLU A 47 -12.87 17.03 -11.37
C GLU A 47 -14.14 16.23 -11.08
N ARG A 48 -14.52 16.12 -9.80
CA ARG A 48 -15.68 15.31 -9.38
C ARG A 48 -16.97 16.13 -9.43
N GLU A 49 -18.02 15.55 -10.01
CA GLU A 49 -19.33 16.21 -10.12
C GLU A 49 -20.07 16.35 -8.78
N ASP A 50 -19.74 15.48 -7.82
CA ASP A 50 -20.34 15.41 -6.49
C ASP A 50 -19.75 16.42 -5.49
N THR A 51 -18.68 17.13 -5.87
CA THR A 51 -17.99 18.16 -5.06
C THR A 51 -18.28 19.57 -5.57
N CYS A 52 -17.92 20.59 -4.79
CA CYS A 52 -18.01 21.97 -5.24
C CYS A 52 -16.94 22.34 -6.27
N SER A 53 -17.26 23.33 -7.10
CA SER A 53 -16.27 23.90 -8.00
C SER A 53 -15.14 24.59 -7.22
N ARG A 54 -13.93 24.55 -7.78
CA ARG A 54 -12.73 25.23 -7.26
C ARG A 54 -13.00 26.68 -6.85
N ASN A 55 -13.69 27.43 -7.71
CA ASN A 55 -14.03 28.84 -7.44
C ASN A 55 -14.93 28.99 -6.20
N THR A 56 -15.94 28.13 -6.04
CA THR A 56 -16.85 28.17 -4.89
C THR A 56 -16.09 27.90 -3.59
N TYR A 57 -15.17 26.92 -3.61
CA TYR A 57 -14.34 26.59 -2.47
C TYR A 57 -13.46 27.76 -2.04
N HIS A 58 -12.63 28.30 -2.94
CA HIS A 58 -11.69 29.38 -2.61
C HIS A 58 -12.37 30.71 -2.29
N ALA A 59 -13.48 31.03 -2.95
CA ALA A 59 -14.18 32.29 -2.75
C ALA A 59 -15.07 32.28 -1.50
N LYS A 60 -15.71 31.16 -1.16
CA LYS A 60 -16.74 31.09 -0.11
C LYS A 60 -16.36 30.13 1.01
N TRP A 61 -16.30 28.83 0.71
CA TRP A 61 -16.32 27.80 1.75
C TRP A 61 -15.04 27.74 2.58
N LYS A 62 -13.88 28.01 1.97
CA LYS A 62 -12.60 28.10 2.70
C LYS A 62 -12.57 29.23 3.75
N ARG A 63 -13.49 30.20 3.65
CA ARG A 63 -13.60 31.32 4.60
C ARG A 63 -14.76 31.15 5.58
N GLN A 64 -15.63 30.16 5.36
CA GLN A 64 -16.76 29.88 6.24
C GLN A 64 -16.27 29.13 7.48
N ALA A 65 -16.42 29.74 8.66
CA ALA A 65 -15.92 29.19 9.92
C ALA A 65 -16.37 27.75 10.17
N LEU A 66 -17.66 27.46 10.02
CA LEU A 66 -18.21 26.12 10.22
C LEU A 66 -17.59 25.07 9.28
N PHE A 67 -17.42 25.42 8.01
CA PHE A 67 -16.83 24.51 7.02
C PHE A 67 -15.37 24.19 7.37
N VAL A 68 -14.58 25.22 7.71
CA VAL A 68 -13.16 25.07 8.07
C VAL A 68 -13.02 24.23 9.34
N GLU A 69 -13.85 24.48 10.35
CA GLU A 69 -13.85 23.72 11.60
C GLU A 69 -14.16 22.25 11.37
N VAL A 70 -15.21 21.95 10.60
CA VAL A 70 -15.61 20.58 10.30
C VAL A 70 -14.56 19.87 9.45
N LEU A 71 -14.00 20.54 8.44
CA LEU A 71 -12.90 19.99 7.63
C LEU A 71 -11.70 19.62 8.51
N ALA A 72 -11.25 20.54 9.37
CA ALA A 72 -10.11 20.29 10.26
C ALA A 72 -10.38 19.13 11.24
N LYS A 73 -11.61 19.04 11.76
CA LYS A 73 -12.00 17.95 12.68
C LYS A 73 -12.02 16.59 11.98
N VAL A 74 -12.61 16.52 10.77
CA VAL A 74 -12.65 15.27 9.99
C VAL A 74 -11.24 14.86 9.54
N GLU A 75 -10.42 15.82 9.11
CA GLU A 75 -9.01 15.57 8.75
C GLU A 75 -8.22 15.00 9.93
N LYS A 76 -8.41 15.56 11.13
CA LYS A 76 -7.76 15.04 12.34
C LYS A 76 -8.16 13.60 12.64
N ILE A 77 -9.47 13.31 12.64
CA ILE A 77 -9.99 11.95 12.89
C ILE A 77 -9.42 10.96 11.87
N ALA A 78 -9.42 11.36 10.59
CA ALA A 78 -8.98 10.49 9.50
C ALA A 78 -7.47 10.22 9.55
N ARG A 79 -6.65 11.21 9.95
CA ARG A 79 -5.20 10.99 10.20
C ARG A 79 -4.94 10.05 11.37
N GLU A 80 -5.58 10.29 12.52
CA GLU A 80 -5.41 9.43 13.70
C GLU A 80 -5.79 7.98 13.40
N TRP A 81 -6.84 7.78 12.60
CA TRP A 81 -7.22 6.46 12.12
C TRP A 81 -6.21 5.86 11.14
N ASN A 82 -5.76 6.63 10.13
CA ASN A 82 -4.76 6.16 9.17
C ASN A 82 -3.45 5.74 9.86
N ASP A 83 -2.95 6.55 10.80
CA ASP A 83 -1.76 6.24 11.58
C ASP A 83 -1.95 4.94 12.39
N THR A 84 -3.15 4.73 12.94
CA THR A 84 -3.49 3.51 13.67
C THR A 84 -3.54 2.27 12.77
N GLU A 85 -4.09 2.41 11.55
CA GLU A 85 -4.12 1.33 10.57
C GLU A 85 -2.73 1.01 10.02
N GLU A 86 -1.90 2.02 9.74
CA GLU A 86 -0.50 1.83 9.35
C GLU A 86 0.28 1.09 10.44
N LEU A 87 0.10 1.47 11.71
CA LEU A 87 0.68 0.76 12.84
C LEU A 87 0.17 -0.68 12.96
N ARG A 88 -1.12 -0.92 12.67
CA ARG A 88 -1.68 -2.28 12.67
C ARG A 88 -1.09 -3.12 11.54
N ALA A 89 -1.07 -2.60 10.32
CA ALA A 89 -0.50 -3.26 9.16
C ALA A 89 0.98 -3.58 9.39
N LEU A 90 1.74 -2.65 10.00
CA LEU A 90 3.13 -2.88 10.37
C LEU A 90 3.28 -4.02 11.39
N ARG A 91 2.42 -4.07 12.42
CA ARG A 91 2.43 -5.16 13.42
C ARG A 91 2.07 -6.50 12.79
N GLU A 92 1.08 -6.53 11.91
CA GLU A 92 0.67 -7.73 11.19
C GLU A 92 1.77 -8.22 10.26
N ALA A 93 2.39 -7.33 9.47
CA ALA A 93 3.53 -7.65 8.62
C ALA A 93 4.72 -8.16 9.45
N SER A 94 5.03 -7.52 10.58
CA SER A 94 6.10 -7.98 11.49
C SER A 94 5.80 -9.37 12.05
N ARG A 95 4.55 -9.64 12.42
CA ARG A 95 4.13 -10.95 12.92
C ARG A 95 4.20 -12.02 11.82
N ALA A 96 3.72 -11.70 10.62
CA ALA A 96 3.78 -12.60 9.47
C ALA A 96 5.24 -12.92 9.12
N LEU A 97 6.12 -11.91 9.11
CA LEU A 97 7.54 -12.10 8.89
C LEU A 97 8.17 -12.98 9.98
N ALA A 98 7.90 -12.71 11.26
CA ALA A 98 8.44 -13.52 12.35
C ALA A 98 7.97 -14.98 12.30
N LEU A 99 6.76 -15.25 11.83
CA LEU A 99 6.25 -16.60 11.61
C LEU A 99 6.88 -17.28 10.40
N ALA A 100 7.14 -16.54 9.33
CA ALA A 100 7.71 -17.08 8.09
C ALA A 100 9.23 -17.27 8.15
N SER A 101 9.95 -16.32 8.76
CA SER A 101 11.40 -16.36 8.95
C SER A 101 11.80 -15.64 10.25
N PRO A 102 11.93 -16.38 11.37
CA PRO A 102 12.34 -15.81 12.66
C PRO A 102 13.71 -15.12 12.61
N GLU A 103 14.66 -15.67 11.85
CA GLU A 103 16.02 -15.13 11.73
C GLU A 103 16.03 -13.78 11.00
N ALA A 104 15.22 -13.62 9.95
CA ALA A 104 15.08 -12.34 9.25
C ALA A 104 14.45 -11.26 10.14
N ALA A 105 13.43 -11.62 10.92
CA ALA A 105 12.80 -10.71 11.88
C ALA A 105 13.80 -10.25 12.95
N GLU A 106 14.66 -11.15 13.45
CA GLU A 106 15.69 -10.81 14.43
C GLU A 106 16.77 -9.88 13.85
N GLN A 107 17.24 -10.15 12.63
CA GLN A 107 18.21 -9.29 11.96
C GLN A 107 17.67 -7.88 11.72
N LEU A 108 16.41 -7.76 11.28
CA LEU A 108 15.75 -6.46 11.14
C LEU A 108 15.56 -5.75 12.49
N GLY A 109 15.22 -6.49 13.54
CA GLY A 109 15.11 -5.94 14.91
C GLY A 109 16.45 -5.39 15.41
N ARG A 110 17.55 -6.11 15.19
CA ARG A 110 18.90 -5.63 15.53
C ARG A 110 19.28 -4.39 14.72
N LEU A 111 19.02 -4.43 13.41
CA LEU A 111 19.27 -3.28 12.54
C LEU A 111 18.53 -2.03 12.99
N ALA A 112 17.27 -2.17 13.42
CA ALA A 112 16.48 -1.05 13.93
C ALA A 112 16.94 -0.55 15.31
N ALA A 113 17.37 -1.46 16.20
CA ALA A 113 17.75 -1.12 17.57
C ALA A 113 19.17 -0.56 17.70
N THR A 114 20.12 -1.09 16.94
CA THR A 114 21.56 -0.76 17.08
C THR A 114 22.18 -0.17 15.82
N GLY A 115 21.44 -0.15 14.71
CA GLY A 115 21.98 0.23 13.40
C GLY A 115 23.01 -0.77 12.87
N GLN A 116 23.15 -1.96 13.46
CA GLN A 116 24.19 -2.91 13.07
C GLN A 116 23.73 -3.90 12.00
N VAL A 117 24.61 -4.18 11.05
CA VAL A 117 24.40 -5.18 9.99
C VAL A 117 25.41 -6.30 10.17
N ARG A 118 24.93 -7.54 10.17
CA ARG A 118 25.80 -8.72 10.13
C ARG A 118 26.29 -8.93 8.70
N ARG A 119 27.57 -8.71 8.44
CA ARG A 119 28.23 -9.12 7.19
C ARG A 119 28.91 -10.45 7.41
N VAL A 120 28.56 -11.42 6.59
CA VAL A 120 29.30 -12.69 6.50
C VAL A 120 30.25 -12.55 5.33
N ARG A 121 31.56 -12.59 5.60
CA ARG A 121 32.60 -12.67 4.58
C ARG A 121 33.25 -14.04 4.65
N GLN A 122 33.60 -14.57 3.49
CA GLN A 122 34.44 -15.76 3.43
C GLN A 122 35.90 -15.30 3.60
N GLY A 123 36.54 -15.78 4.66
CA GLY A 123 37.96 -15.54 4.93
C GLY A 123 38.86 -16.26 3.91
N ALA A 124 40.15 -15.91 3.91
CA ALA A 124 41.15 -16.47 3.00
C ALA A 124 41.25 -18.00 3.09
N ASP A 125 40.86 -18.57 4.23
CA ASP A 125 40.97 -19.99 4.55
C ASP A 125 39.66 -20.76 4.24
N GLY A 126 38.67 -20.07 3.66
CA GLY A 126 37.33 -20.60 3.38
C GLY A 126 36.36 -20.53 4.58
N GLU A 127 36.83 -20.11 5.76
CA GLU A 127 36.00 -19.94 6.96
C GLU A 127 35.03 -18.76 6.79
N LEU A 128 33.76 -18.96 7.17
CA LEU A 128 32.75 -17.91 7.16
C LEU A 128 32.87 -17.07 8.43
N VAL A 129 33.44 -15.87 8.31
CA VAL A 129 33.58 -14.93 9.43
C VAL A 129 32.38 -13.99 9.41
N SER A 130 31.66 -13.90 10.53
CA SER A 130 30.57 -12.93 10.68
C SER A 130 31.01 -11.74 11.52
N GLU A 131 30.98 -10.56 10.92
CA GLU A 131 31.28 -9.28 11.55
C GLU A 131 30.01 -8.43 11.65
N TYR A 132 29.93 -7.61 12.69
CA TYR A 132 28.84 -6.66 12.90
C TYR A 132 29.38 -5.24 12.74
N GLU A 133 28.90 -4.52 11.73
CA GLU A 133 29.29 -3.13 11.46
C GLU A 133 28.09 -2.20 11.70
N VAL A 134 28.31 -1.00 12.24
CA VAL A 134 27.27 0.04 12.32
C VAL A 134 27.06 0.60 10.91
N ALA A 135 25.85 0.45 10.39
CA ALA A 135 25.46 0.91 9.07
C ALA A 135 25.21 2.42 9.07
N GLY A 136 25.71 3.11 8.04
CA GLY A 136 25.29 4.48 7.75
C GLY A 136 23.81 4.53 7.36
N THR A 137 23.16 5.69 7.44
CA THR A 137 21.71 5.83 7.18
C THR A 137 21.28 5.31 5.80
N GLY A 138 22.14 5.41 4.78
CA GLY A 138 21.91 4.83 3.44
C GLY A 138 22.07 3.31 3.40
N ASP A 139 22.93 2.75 4.25
CA ASP A 139 23.24 1.31 4.31
C ASP A 139 22.14 0.53 5.04
N ILE A 140 21.40 1.16 5.96
CA ILE A 140 20.29 0.54 6.69
C ILE A 140 19.19 0.07 5.72
N ARG A 141 18.81 0.90 4.74
CA ARG A 141 17.78 0.52 3.76
C ARG A 141 18.22 -0.65 2.89
N LEU A 142 19.46 -0.62 2.41
CA LEU A 142 20.03 -1.69 1.59
C LEU A 142 20.14 -3.00 2.38
N ALA A 143 20.56 -2.92 3.64
CA ALA A 143 20.64 -4.08 4.52
C ALA A 143 19.27 -4.69 4.82
N ALA A 144 18.27 -3.85 5.10
CA ALA A 144 16.89 -4.32 5.30
C ALA A 144 16.34 -5.03 4.05
N MET A 145 16.60 -4.48 2.85
CA MET A 145 16.22 -5.13 1.59
C MET A 145 16.91 -6.47 1.38
N ALA A 146 18.20 -6.59 1.73
CA ALA A 146 18.93 -7.85 1.62
C ALA A 146 18.39 -8.94 2.57
N VAL A 147 18.01 -8.56 3.79
CA VAL A 147 17.38 -9.49 4.76
C VAL A 147 16.02 -9.97 4.24
N LEU A 148 15.21 -9.07 3.68
CA LEU A 148 13.90 -9.40 3.12
C LEU A 148 14.00 -10.24 1.83
N ASP A 149 14.96 -9.96 0.94
CA ASP A 149 15.20 -10.77 -0.26
C ASP A 149 15.61 -12.20 0.08
N ARG A 150 16.45 -12.35 1.11
CA ARG A 150 16.84 -13.67 1.62
C ARG A 150 15.65 -14.41 2.23
N ALA A 151 14.87 -13.74 3.08
CA ALA A 151 13.64 -14.32 3.62
C ALA A 151 12.67 -14.73 2.50
N GLY A 152 12.53 -13.90 1.45
CA GLY A 152 11.74 -14.22 0.27
C GLY A 152 12.22 -15.48 -0.45
N LYS A 153 13.54 -15.66 -0.61
CA LYS A 153 14.12 -16.89 -1.20
C LYS A 153 13.91 -18.14 -0.35
N GLU A 154 13.94 -18.00 0.97
CA GLU A 154 13.77 -19.11 1.92
C GLU A 154 12.29 -19.49 2.12
N THR A 155 11.37 -18.53 1.96
CA THR A 155 9.93 -18.69 2.22
C THR A 155 9.07 -18.74 0.96
N ALA A 156 9.61 -18.39 -0.20
CA ALA A 156 8.92 -18.62 -1.47
C ALA A 156 8.61 -20.12 -1.55
N LEU A 157 7.32 -20.44 -1.67
CA LEU A 157 6.90 -21.73 -2.20
C LEU A 157 7.78 -21.96 -3.43
N LYS A 158 8.61 -23.01 -3.37
CA LYS A 158 9.26 -23.56 -4.55
C LYS A 158 8.11 -24.01 -5.45
N GLN A 159 7.49 -23.08 -6.17
CA GLN A 159 6.87 -23.40 -7.43
C GLN A 159 7.99 -24.06 -8.18
N ASP A 160 7.82 -25.36 -8.46
CA ASP A 160 8.76 -26.13 -9.24
C ASP A 160 9.16 -25.24 -10.40
N VAL A 161 10.42 -24.81 -10.40
CA VAL A 161 10.99 -24.15 -11.57
C VAL A 161 10.98 -25.26 -12.59
N VAL A 162 9.91 -25.28 -13.37
CA VAL A 162 9.72 -26.28 -14.39
C VAL A 162 10.84 -26.02 -15.38
N THR A 163 11.90 -26.82 -15.29
CA THR A 163 13.04 -26.80 -16.19
C THR A 163 12.61 -27.42 -17.50
N TRP A 164 11.76 -26.69 -18.24
CA TRP A 164 11.45 -27.05 -19.60
C TRP A 164 12.69 -26.88 -20.46
N THR A 165 13.01 -27.93 -21.19
CA THR A 165 13.93 -27.82 -22.32
C THR A 165 13.33 -26.87 -23.37
N PRO A 166 14.15 -26.22 -24.20
CA PRO A 166 13.67 -25.34 -25.28
C PRO A 166 12.65 -26.02 -26.22
N GLU A 167 12.71 -27.34 -26.37
CA GLU A 167 11.77 -28.13 -27.17
C GLU A 167 10.40 -28.30 -26.48
N GLN A 168 10.40 -28.57 -25.17
CA GLN A 168 9.17 -28.62 -24.37
C GLN A 168 8.46 -27.27 -24.36
N TRP A 169 9.21 -26.18 -24.24
CA TRP A 169 8.65 -24.82 -24.29
C TRP A 169 8.01 -24.52 -25.65
N ARG A 170 8.65 -24.92 -26.76
CA ARG A 170 8.11 -24.72 -28.11
C ARG A 170 6.82 -25.53 -28.34
N ARG A 171 6.76 -26.76 -27.81
CA ARG A 171 5.57 -27.62 -27.89
C ARG A 171 4.39 -27.03 -27.13
N GLU A 172 4.63 -26.63 -25.88
CA GLU A 172 3.60 -26.00 -25.05
C GLU A 172 3.12 -24.64 -25.60
N ALA A 173 4.02 -23.87 -26.23
CA ALA A 173 3.66 -22.63 -26.90
C ALA A 173 2.77 -22.87 -28.13
N ALA A 174 3.03 -23.95 -28.89
CA ALA A 174 2.20 -24.34 -30.02
C ALA A 174 0.82 -24.82 -29.56
N ASP A 175 0.76 -25.61 -28.48
CA ASP A 175 -0.50 -26.11 -27.92
C ASP A 175 -1.36 -24.97 -27.38
N ARG A 176 -0.77 -24.00 -26.65
CA ARG A 176 -1.48 -22.79 -26.21
C ARG A 176 -2.00 -21.94 -27.35
N LYS A 177 -1.21 -21.80 -28.42
CA LYS A 177 -1.65 -21.07 -29.62
C LYS A 177 -2.81 -21.79 -30.32
N GLY A 178 -2.77 -23.12 -30.38
CA GLY A 178 -3.85 -23.93 -30.93
C GLY A 178 -5.11 -23.97 -30.06
N LEU A 179 -4.98 -23.83 -28.74
CA LEU A 179 -6.10 -23.69 -27.82
C LEU A 179 -6.76 -22.32 -27.99
N ALA A 180 -5.95 -21.24 -27.99
CA ALA A 180 -6.45 -19.88 -28.19
C ALA A 180 -7.16 -19.70 -29.53
N ALA A 181 -6.63 -20.30 -30.62
CA ALA A 181 -7.29 -20.27 -31.92
C ALA A 181 -8.64 -21.01 -31.94
N ARG A 182 -8.76 -22.11 -31.19
CA ARG A 182 -10.03 -22.84 -31.05
C ARG A 182 -11.04 -22.05 -30.22
N THR A 183 -10.62 -21.48 -29.10
CA THR A 183 -11.48 -20.64 -28.27
C THR A 183 -11.94 -19.39 -29.00
N LEU A 184 -11.10 -18.79 -29.86
CA LEU A 184 -11.50 -17.65 -30.68
C LEU A 184 -12.53 -18.03 -31.76
N ALA A 185 -12.36 -19.20 -32.39
CA ALA A 185 -13.30 -19.70 -33.39
C ALA A 185 -14.66 -20.06 -32.77
N GLU A 186 -14.66 -20.63 -31.57
CA GLU A 186 -15.89 -20.92 -30.80
C GLU A 186 -16.64 -19.65 -30.39
N PHE A 187 -15.93 -18.53 -30.21
CA PHE A 187 -16.52 -17.22 -29.90
C PHE A 187 -17.09 -16.50 -31.14
N ASP A 188 -16.47 -16.68 -32.32
CA ASP A 188 -16.97 -16.11 -33.59
C ASP A 188 -18.23 -16.85 -34.10
N ASP A 189 -18.39 -18.14 -33.78
CA ASP A 189 -19.58 -18.92 -34.17
C ASP A 189 -20.84 -18.61 -33.30
N GLU A 190 -20.68 -17.93 -32.15
CA GLU A 190 -21.79 -17.55 -31.24
C GLU A 190 -22.45 -16.19 -31.58
N ASP A 191 -21.85 -15.38 -32.46
CA ASP A 191 -22.37 -14.03 -32.83
C ASP A 191 -23.34 -14.05 -34.03
N ASP A 192 -23.61 -15.21 -34.64
CA ASP A 192 -24.46 -15.40 -35.84
C ASP A 192 -25.84 -16.07 -35.56
N GLU A 193 -26.27 -16.25 -34.30
CA GLU A 193 -27.64 -16.70 -33.90
C GLU A 193 -28.57 -15.59 -33.37
#